data_AF-A0A8B6E1U8-F1
#
_entry.id   AF-A0A8B6E1U8-F1
#
_cell.length_a   1.000
_cell.length_b   1.000
_cell.length_c   1.000
_cell.angle_alpha   90.00
_cell.angle_beta   90.00
_cell.angle_gamma   90.00
#
_symmetry.space_group_name_H-M   'P 1'
#
loop_
_entity.id
_entity.type
_entity.pdbx_description
1 polymer ?
#
loop_
_entity_poly.entity_id
_entity_poly.type
_entity_poly.pdbx_seq_one_letter_code
_entity_poly.pdbx_strand_id
1 'polypeptide(L)'
;HGNSLTAPHSQPGANIGDRVLPQKVVCVLHEECSILFTVTSSAQQPSVRHGPIKAGLSSKGTTVIPDPKNPGTFLCFVIVVGTTPGVHKTCVQTGDTRE
;
A
#
# COMPACT_ATOMS: atom_id res chain seq x y z
N HIS A 1 -14.18 7.28 30.81
CA HIS A 1 -14.95 6.66 29.70
C HIS A 1 -15.07 7.69 28.58
N GLY A 2 -14.63 7.34 27.37
CA GLY A 2 -14.92 8.11 26.15
C GLY A 2 -13.71 8.73 25.44
N ASN A 3 -12.85 7.93 24.82
CA ASN A 3 -11.89 8.44 23.83
C ASN A 3 -12.57 8.41 22.46
N SER A 4 -12.88 9.60 21.94
CA SER A 4 -13.37 9.82 20.58
C SER A 4 -12.23 9.54 19.61
N LEU A 5 -12.34 8.47 18.82
CA LEU A 5 -11.48 8.21 17.68
C LEU A 5 -12.09 8.94 16.48
N THR A 6 -11.55 10.12 16.17
CA THR A 6 -11.82 10.83 14.92
C THR A 6 -11.59 9.87 13.75
N ALA A 7 -12.65 9.64 12.97
CA ALA A 7 -12.61 8.87 11.74
C ALA A 7 -11.54 9.44 10.78
N PRO A 8 -10.90 8.61 9.94
CA PRO A 8 -10.02 9.11 8.91
C PRO A 8 -10.80 10.06 8.00
N HIS A 9 -10.26 11.25 7.83
CA HIS A 9 -10.80 12.34 7.02
C HIS A 9 -10.92 11.88 5.56
N SER A 10 -12.14 11.60 5.11
CA SER A 10 -12.46 11.32 3.71
C SER A 10 -12.33 12.62 2.91
N GLN A 11 -11.21 12.82 2.22
CA GLN A 11 -11.09 13.89 1.22
C GLN A 11 -12.04 13.59 0.05
N PRO A 12 -12.87 14.55 -0.38
CA PRO A 12 -13.73 14.38 -1.54
C PRO A 12 -12.88 14.46 -2.81
N GLY A 13 -12.66 13.32 -3.47
CA GLY A 13 -12.08 13.31 -4.82
C GLY A 13 -11.43 12.01 -5.29
N ALA A 14 -11.17 11.04 -4.43
CA ALA A 14 -10.57 9.78 -4.85
C ALA A 14 -11.64 8.67 -4.95
N ASN A 15 -11.99 8.25 -6.17
CA ASN A 15 -12.83 7.08 -6.41
C ASN A 15 -11.94 5.84 -6.47
N ILE A 16 -11.21 5.61 -5.38
CA ILE A 16 -10.45 4.39 -5.17
C ILE A 16 -11.39 3.38 -4.55
N GLY A 17 -11.68 2.32 -5.29
CA GLY A 17 -12.51 1.22 -4.86
C GLY A 17 -11.78 0.27 -3.91
N ASP A 18 -12.42 -0.89 -3.70
CA ASP A 18 -12.01 -1.93 -2.76
C ASP A 18 -10.51 -2.25 -2.83
N ARG A 19 -9.89 -2.40 -1.65
CA ARG A 19 -8.46 -2.67 -1.49
C ARG A 19 -8.28 -4.01 -0.80
N VAL A 20 -7.69 -4.97 -1.52
CA VAL A 20 -7.34 -6.27 -0.96
C VAL A 20 -5.88 -6.23 -0.52
N LEU A 21 -5.63 -5.84 0.73
CA LEU A 21 -4.30 -5.83 1.33
C LEU A 21 -3.99 -7.20 1.95
N PRO A 22 -2.80 -7.79 1.71
CA PRO A 22 -2.38 -8.99 2.39
C PRO A 22 -2.21 -8.72 3.88
N GLN A 23 -2.79 -9.58 4.73
CA GLN A 23 -2.70 -9.42 6.19
C GLN A 23 -1.31 -9.79 6.74
N LYS A 24 -0.60 -10.70 6.05
CA LYS A 24 0.74 -11.16 6.43
C LYS A 24 1.55 -11.48 5.17
N VAL A 25 2.80 -11.04 5.16
CA VAL A 25 3.80 -11.39 4.15
C VAL A 25 5.04 -11.85 4.91
N VAL A 26 5.62 -12.99 4.49
CA VAL A 26 6.87 -13.51 5.06
C VAL A 26 8.01 -13.03 4.19
N CYS A 27 9.00 -12.39 4.81
CA CYS A 27 10.17 -11.83 4.13
C CYS A 27 11.44 -12.43 4.74
N VAL A 28 12.46 -12.62 3.90
CA VAL A 28 13.81 -12.99 4.36
C VAL A 28 14.54 -11.72 4.81
N LEU A 29 15.31 -11.83 5.90
CA LEU A 29 16.08 -10.72 6.45
C LEU A 29 17.14 -10.26 5.43
N HIS A 30 17.29 -8.96 5.24
CA HIS A 30 18.20 -8.31 4.30
C HIS A 30 17.94 -8.58 2.80
N GLU A 31 16.84 -9.23 2.45
CA GLU A 31 16.42 -9.41 1.06
C GLU A 31 15.26 -8.48 0.70
N GLU A 32 15.13 -8.20 -0.60
CA GLU A 32 13.98 -7.47 -1.13
C GLU A 32 12.73 -8.33 -1.05
N CYS A 33 11.70 -7.77 -0.43
CA CYS A 33 10.41 -8.41 -0.25
C CYS A 33 9.33 -7.54 -0.88
N SER A 34 8.61 -8.12 -1.82
CA SER A 34 7.52 -7.45 -2.53
C SER A 34 6.18 -7.78 -1.90
N ILE A 35 5.53 -6.76 -1.33
CA ILE A 35 4.15 -6.86 -0.83
C ILE A 35 3.22 -6.53 -1.99
N LEU A 36 2.49 -7.54 -2.48
CA LEU A 36 1.52 -7.41 -3.55
C LEU A 36 0.11 -7.16 -2.99
N PHE A 37 -0.59 -6.19 -3.56
CA PHE A 37 -2.01 -5.96 -3.34
C PHE A 37 -2.66 -5.39 -4.61
N THR A 38 -3.98 -5.43 -4.67
CA THR A 38 -4.76 -4.85 -5.76
C THR A 38 -5.44 -3.56 -5.32
N VAL A 39 -5.55 -2.64 -6.27
CA VAL A 39 -6.33 -1.41 -6.11
C VAL A 39 -7.25 -1.28 -7.30
N THR A 40 -8.52 -1.05 -7.06
CA THR A 40 -9.46 -0.62 -8.11
C THR A 40 -9.51 0.90 -8.12
N SER A 41 -9.41 1.50 -9.29
CA SER A 41 -9.53 2.95 -9.44
C SER A 41 -10.17 3.29 -10.79
N SER A 42 -10.97 4.34 -10.78
CA SER A 42 -11.50 4.97 -12.00
C SER A 42 -10.48 5.91 -12.68
N ALA A 43 -9.37 6.23 -12.02
CA ALA A 43 -8.27 7.00 -12.59
C ALA A 43 -7.40 6.14 -13.51
N GLN A 44 -6.74 6.76 -14.50
CA GLN A 44 -5.84 6.05 -15.42
C GLN A 44 -4.63 5.43 -14.72
N GLN A 45 -4.14 6.05 -13.63
CA GLN A 45 -3.07 5.49 -12.82
C GLN A 45 -3.18 5.94 -11.35
N PRO A 46 -3.42 5.01 -10.42
CA PRO A 46 -3.43 5.33 -9.00
C PRO A 46 -1.99 5.57 -8.51
N SER A 47 -1.85 6.52 -7.59
CA SER A 47 -0.62 6.72 -6.84
C SER A 47 -0.56 5.75 -5.65
N VAL A 48 0.61 5.16 -5.43
CA VAL A 48 0.90 4.29 -4.29
C VAL A 48 2.16 4.83 -3.62
N ARG A 49 2.11 4.99 -2.29
CA ARG A 49 3.25 5.47 -1.50
C ARG A 49 3.36 4.67 -0.21
N HIS A 50 4.58 4.50 0.29
CA HIS A 50 4.78 4.00 1.65
C HIS A 50 4.34 5.08 2.64
N GLY A 51 3.59 4.68 3.66
CA GLY A 51 3.39 5.47 4.86
C GLY A 51 4.64 5.45 5.75
N PRO A 52 4.55 6.01 6.97
CA PRO A 52 5.66 5.99 7.92
C PRO A 52 6.12 4.56 8.22
N ILE A 53 7.40 4.28 7.97
CA ILE A 53 8.01 2.97 8.22
C ILE A 53 8.70 3.01 9.58
N LYS A 54 8.37 2.04 10.42
CA LYS A 54 9.01 1.89 11.73
C LYS A 54 10.41 1.27 11.57
N ALA A 55 11.26 1.49 12.58
CA ALA A 55 12.58 0.87 12.65
C ALA A 55 12.49 -0.65 12.43
N GLY A 56 13.40 -1.20 11.62
CA GLY A 56 13.44 -2.62 11.29
C GLY A 56 12.98 -2.99 9.88
N LEU A 57 12.38 -2.05 9.15
CA LEU A 57 12.07 -2.12 7.73
C LEU A 57 12.67 -0.90 7.01
N SER A 58 13.10 -1.11 5.77
CA SER A 58 13.48 -0.04 4.84
C SER A 58 12.63 -0.15 3.58
N SER A 59 12.13 0.97 3.06
CA SER A 59 11.45 0.98 1.75
C SER A 59 12.45 1.15 0.63
N LYS A 60 12.24 0.37 -0.44
CA LYS A 60 13.00 0.48 -1.68
C LYS A 60 12.20 1.16 -2.80
N GLY A 61 10.88 1.04 -2.77
CA GLY A 61 10.03 1.69 -3.75
C GLY A 61 8.64 1.09 -3.85
N THR A 62 7.92 1.54 -4.87
CA THR A 62 6.58 1.07 -5.22
C THR A 62 6.46 0.95 -6.72
N THR A 63 5.80 -0.12 -7.18
CA THR A 63 5.50 -0.34 -8.60
C THR A 63 3.99 -0.50 -8.76
N VAL A 64 3.41 0.15 -9.76
CA VAL A 64 1.98 0.08 -10.08
C VAL A 64 1.84 -0.29 -11.54
N ILE A 65 1.17 -1.40 -11.81
CA ILE A 65 0.91 -1.87 -13.18
C ILE A 65 -0.60 -2.14 -13.36
N PRO A 66 -1.18 -1.88 -14.54
CA PRO A 66 -2.54 -2.29 -14.84
C PRO A 66 -2.69 -3.83 -14.75
N ASP A 67 -3.80 -4.32 -14.22
CA ASP A 67 -4.13 -5.74 -14.26
C ASP A 67 -4.66 -6.09 -15.66
N PRO A 68 -3.96 -6.92 -16.45
CA PRO A 68 -4.39 -7.27 -17.81
C PRO A 68 -5.70 -8.06 -17.84
N LYS A 69 -6.12 -8.66 -16.73
CA LYS A 69 -7.36 -9.45 -16.64
C LYS A 69 -8.56 -8.64 -16.20
N ASN A 70 -8.34 -7.53 -15.48
CA ASN A 70 -9.38 -6.76 -14.83
C ASN A 70 -9.21 -5.25 -15.13
N PRO A 71 -9.90 -4.73 -16.17
CA PRO A 71 -9.87 -3.29 -16.49
C PRO A 71 -10.26 -2.43 -15.27
N GLY A 72 -9.53 -1.35 -15.03
CA GLY A 72 -9.72 -0.48 -13.86
C GLY A 72 -9.16 -1.05 -12.55
N THR A 73 -8.48 -2.20 -12.60
CA THR A 73 -7.72 -2.77 -11.48
C THR A 73 -6.23 -2.64 -11.74
N PHE A 74 -5.46 -2.40 -10.69
CA PHE A 74 -4.01 -2.24 -10.75
C PHE A 74 -3.36 -3.17 -9.73
N LEU A 75 -2.31 -3.86 -10.17
CA LEU A 75 -1.41 -4.63 -9.30
C LEU A 75 -0.37 -3.67 -8.73
N CYS A 76 -0.35 -3.56 -7.42
CA CYS A 76 0.52 -2.67 -6.67
C CYS A 76 1.54 -3.49 -5.89
N PHE A 77 2.81 -3.16 -6.06
CA PHE A 77 3.93 -3.77 -5.36
C PHE A 77 4.58 -2.72 -4.47
N VAL A 78 4.76 -3.06 -3.21
CA VAL A 78 5.46 -2.26 -2.21
C VAL A 78 6.70 -3.04 -1.82
N ILE A 79 7.87 -2.51 -2.18
CA ILE A 79 9.15 -3.20 -2.00
C ILE A 79 9.78 -2.72 -0.70
N VAL A 80 10.04 -3.67 0.19
CA VAL A 80 10.68 -3.44 1.48
C VAL A 80 11.87 -4.37 1.68
N VAL A 81 12.80 -3.97 2.53
CA VAL A 81 13.91 -4.81 3.03
C VAL A 81 13.83 -4.85 4.54
N GLY A 82 13.76 -6.05 5.11
CA GLY A 82 13.84 -6.24 6.56
C GLY A 82 15.27 -6.02 7.03
N THR A 83 15.46 -5.13 8.01
CA THR A 83 16.79 -4.84 8.59
C THR A 83 16.95 -5.42 10.00
N THR A 84 15.85 -5.90 10.60
CA THR A 84 15.87 -6.61 11.89
C THR A 84 14.87 -7.76 11.87
N PRO A 85 15.16 -8.89 12.56
CA PRO A 85 14.23 -10.01 12.65
C PRO A 85 12.98 -9.65 13.47
N GLY A 86 11.85 -10.28 13.15
CA GLY A 86 10.59 -10.12 13.89
C GLY A 86 9.40 -9.69 13.04
N VAL A 87 8.28 -9.39 13.70
CA VAL A 87 7.05 -8.95 13.04
C VAL A 87 7.04 -7.43 12.96
N HIS A 88 7.06 -6.90 11.74
CA HIS A 88 7.01 -5.48 11.47
C HIS A 88 5.69 -5.09 10.82
N LYS A 89 5.30 -3.82 11.01
CA LYS A 89 4.08 -3.25 10.40
C LYS A 89 4.48 -2.08 9.53
N THR A 90 3.93 -2.04 8.32
CA THR A 90 4.03 -0.90 7.41
C THR A 90 2.64 -0.49 6.95
N CYS A 91 2.49 0.78 6.59
CA CYS A 91 1.27 1.32 6.03
C CYS A 91 1.51 1.66 4.57
N VAL A 92 0.47 1.51 3.75
CA VAL A 92 0.50 1.92 2.35
C VAL A 92 -0.59 2.95 2.12
N GLN A 93 -0.22 4.05 1.50
CA GLN A 93 -1.12 5.12 1.10
C GLN A 93 -1.37 5.02 -0.40
N THR A 94 -2.61 5.25 -0.77
CA THR A 94 -3.13 5.05 -2.12
C THR A 94 -4.02 6.25 -2.40
N GLY A 95 -3.80 6.91 -3.52
CA GLY A 95 -4.47 8.16 -3.91
C GLY A 95 -4.70 8.19 -5.42
N ASP A 96 -5.73 8.90 -5.89
CA ASP A 96 -5.90 9.14 -7.32
C ASP A 96 -5.00 10.30 -7.72
N THR A 97 -4.20 10.10 -8.76
CA THR A 97 -3.50 11.21 -9.41
C THR A 97 -4.55 11.94 -10.26
N ARG A 98 -5.22 12.94 -9.68
CA ARG A 98 -5.99 13.89 -10.47
C ARG A 98 -4.98 14.84 -11.13
N GLU A 99 -4.92 14.82 -12.45
CA GLU A 99 -4.37 15.95 -13.21
C GLU A 99 -5.23 17.21 -13.00
#